data_AF-T0T4T1-F1
#
_entry.id   AF-T0T4T1-F1
#
_cell.length_a   1.000
_cell.length_b   1.000
_cell.length_c   1.000
_cell.angle_alpha   90.00
_cell.angle_beta   90.00
_cell.angle_gamma   90.00
#
_symmetry.space_group_name_H-M   'P 1'
#
loop_
_entity.id
_entity.type
_entity.pdbx_description
1 polymer ?
#
loop_
_entity_poly.entity_id
_entity_poly.type
_entity_poly.pdbx_seq_one_letter_code
_entity_poly.pdbx_strand_id
1 'polypeptide(L)'
;MIIDVDIDKFTGGFKVQFPLNQFNDDSDLKMAILLINTFAHEMELDPELGPDDMEEIVEKTKELGKDRFTVEISEDDIEVDI
;
A
#
# COMPACT_ATOMS: atom_id res chain seq x y z
N MET A 1 -0.83 -5.21 11.94
CA MET A 1 -0.99 -3.99 11.13
C MET A 1 -2.45 -3.54 11.13
N ILE A 2 -2.71 -2.27 11.47
CA ILE A 2 -4.00 -1.60 11.29
C ILE A 2 -3.85 -0.60 10.15
N ILE A 3 -4.73 -0.68 9.15
CA ILE A 3 -4.73 0.18 7.95
C ILE A 3 -6.04 0.97 7.86
N ASP A 4 -6.00 2.08 7.13
CA ASP A 4 -7.20 2.81 6.72
C ASP A 4 -7.53 2.45 5.27
N VAL A 5 -8.81 2.26 4.96
CA VAL A 5 -9.28 1.88 3.62
C VAL A 5 -10.47 2.73 3.25
N ASP A 6 -10.27 3.58 2.25
CA ASP A 6 -11.34 4.33 1.61
C ASP A 6 -11.71 3.66 0.27
N ILE A 7 -13.01 3.52 0.03
CA ILE A 7 -13.54 2.96 -1.22
C ILE A 7 -14.16 4.10 -2.02
N ASP A 8 -13.63 4.35 -3.22
CA ASP A 8 -14.26 5.28 -4.15
C ASP A 8 -15.45 4.59 -4.82
N LYS A 9 -16.65 5.01 -4.43
CA LYS A 9 -17.91 4.44 -4.90
C LYS A 9 -18.26 4.85 -6.33
N PHE A 10 -17.57 5.83 -6.90
CA PHE A 10 -17.83 6.33 -8.24
C PHE A 10 -16.94 5.66 -9.28
N THR A 11 -15.66 5.47 -8.94
CA THR A 11 -14.66 4.87 -9.84
C THR A 11 -14.40 3.39 -9.53
N GLY A 12 -14.87 2.88 -8.38
CA GLY A 12 -14.67 1.50 -7.95
C GLY A 12 -13.34 1.27 -7.23
N GLY A 13 -12.41 2.24 -7.23
CA GLY A 13 -11.07 2.07 -6.69
C GLY A 13 -10.96 2.03 -5.16
N PHE A 14 -9.78 1.63 -4.68
CA PHE A 14 -9.41 1.60 -3.28
C PHE A 14 -8.28 2.59 -2.99
N LYS A 15 -8.35 3.22 -1.82
CA LYS A 15 -7.26 4.02 -1.25
C LYS A 15 -6.87 3.41 0.08
N VAL A 16 -5.69 2.79 0.13
CA VAL A 16 -5.21 2.01 1.28
C VAL A 16 -4.06 2.76 1.94
N GLN A 17 -4.24 3.16 3.21
CA GLN A 17 -3.22 3.91 3.95
C GLN A 17 -2.51 3.04 4.98
N PHE A 18 -1.19 3.11 4.96
CA PHE A 18 -0.30 2.31 5.79
C PHE A 18 0.47 3.21 6.77
N PRO A 19 0.14 3.18 8.07
CA PRO A 19 0.89 3.95 9.06
C PRO A 19 2.29 3.34 9.28
N LEU A 20 3.33 4.17 9.23
CA LEU A 20 4.72 3.71 9.39
C LEU A 20 4.99 3.07 10.76
N ASN A 21 4.27 3.48 11.80
CA ASN A 21 4.41 2.90 13.14
C ASN A 21 3.97 1.42 13.24
N GLN A 22 3.38 0.86 12.16
CA GLN A 22 3.00 -0.53 12.07
C GLN A 22 4.09 -1.41 11.42
N PHE A 23 5.20 -0.85 10.94
CA PHE A 23 6.30 -1.59 10.31
C PHE A 23 7.47 -1.75 11.28
N ASN A 24 7.54 -2.89 11.96
CA ASN A 24 8.57 -3.18 12.97
C ASN A 24 9.51 -4.31 12.54
N ASP A 25 9.05 -5.23 11.70
CA ASP A 25 9.83 -6.34 11.19
C ASP A 25 9.43 -6.74 9.75
N ASP A 26 10.20 -7.63 9.13
CA ASP A 26 9.99 -8.10 7.76
C ASP A 26 8.61 -8.75 7.54
N SER A 27 7.96 -9.25 8.58
CA SER A 27 6.64 -9.84 8.46
C SER A 27 5.56 -8.77 8.23
N ASP A 28 5.78 -7.55 8.72
CA ASP A 28 4.91 -6.40 8.45
C ASP A 28 5.02 -5.97 6.98
N LEU A 29 6.21 -6.00 6.37
CA LEU A 29 6.41 -5.74 4.94
C LEU A 29 5.60 -6.73 4.09
N LYS A 30 5.72 -8.02 4.42
CA LYS A 30 4.97 -9.10 3.74
C LYS A 30 3.46 -8.95 3.93
N MET A 31 3.03 -8.48 5.10
CA MET A 31 1.62 -8.23 5.39
C MET A 31 1.09 -7.07 4.53
N ALA A 32 1.84 -5.98 4.39
CA ALA A 32 1.45 -4.86 3.53
C ALA A 32 1.33 -5.28 2.06
N ILE A 33 2.31 -6.04 1.54
CA ILE A 33 2.28 -6.59 0.18
C ILE A 33 1.04 -7.47 -0.02
N LEU A 34 0.75 -8.38 0.92
CA LEU A 34 -0.43 -9.24 0.85
C LEU A 34 -1.74 -8.44 0.81
N LEU A 35 -1.83 -7.38 1.61
CA LEU A 35 -3.00 -6.51 1.63
C LEU A 35 -3.17 -5.76 0.31
N ILE A 36 -2.11 -5.16 -0.22
CA ILE A 36 -2.12 -4.48 -1.53
C ILE A 36 -2.55 -5.46 -2.64
N ASN A 37 -1.95 -6.65 -2.68
CA ASN A 37 -2.30 -7.70 -3.65
C ASN A 37 -3.77 -8.11 -3.53
N THR A 38 -4.34 -8.14 -2.32
CA THR A 38 -5.74 -8.50 -2.11
C THR A 38 -6.67 -7.47 -2.74
N PHE A 39 -6.41 -6.17 -2.55
CA PHE A 39 -7.23 -5.10 -3.15
C PHE A 39 -6.99 -4.99 -4.67
N ALA A 40 -5.76 -5.16 -5.12
CA ALA A 40 -5.41 -5.16 -6.55
C ALA A 40 -6.10 -6.30 -7.31
N HIS A 41 -6.19 -7.48 -6.69
CA HIS A 41 -6.84 -8.64 -7.31
C HIS A 41 -8.34 -8.43 -7.56
N GLU A 42 -9.02 -7.67 -6.71
CA GLU A 42 -10.43 -7.29 -6.95
C GLU A 42 -10.59 -6.37 -8.18
N MET A 43 -9.51 -5.73 -8.62
CA MET A 43 -9.43 -4.91 -9.84
C MET A 43 -8.76 -5.64 -11.01
N GLU A 44 -8.53 -6.95 -10.90
CA GLU A 44 -7.81 -7.77 -11.89
C GLU A 44 -6.36 -7.30 -12.16
N LEU A 45 -5.74 -6.59 -11.21
CA LEU A 45 -4.36 -6.10 -11.29
C LEU A 45 -3.38 -7.01 -10.53
N ASP A 46 -2.13 -7.06 -11.03
CA ASP A 46 -0.99 -7.68 -10.36
C ASP A 46 0.07 -6.59 -10.08
N PRO A 47 0.28 -6.19 -8.81
CA PRO A 47 1.21 -5.12 -8.47
C PRO A 47 2.69 -5.48 -8.67
N GLU A 48 3.03 -6.77 -8.86
CA GLU A 48 4.41 -7.28 -8.88
C GLU A 48 5.28 -6.79 -7.70
N LEU A 49 4.67 -6.45 -6.55
CA LEU A 49 5.37 -5.85 -5.40
C LEU A 49 6.15 -6.89 -4.60
N GLY A 50 7.46 -6.67 -4.48
CA GLY A 50 8.37 -7.47 -3.65
C GLY A 50 8.67 -6.85 -2.28
N PRO A 51 9.33 -7.61 -1.39
CA PRO A 51 9.84 -7.10 -0.11
C PRO A 51 10.77 -5.90 -0.26
N ASP A 52 11.66 -5.93 -1.25
CA ASP A 52 12.64 -4.87 -1.49
C ASP A 52 11.95 -3.55 -1.91
N ASP A 53 10.91 -3.63 -2.75
CA ASP A 53 10.10 -2.46 -3.15
C ASP A 53 9.36 -1.85 -1.95
N MET A 54 8.79 -2.71 -1.10
CA MET A 54 8.09 -2.28 0.10
C MET A 54 9.04 -1.65 1.12
N GLU A 55 10.24 -2.20 1.28
CA GLU A 55 11.29 -1.63 2.12
C GLU A 55 11.67 -0.23 1.61
N GLU A 56 11.88 -0.06 0.31
CA GLU A 56 12.17 1.24 -0.31
C GLU A 56 11.05 2.27 -0.07
N ILE A 57 9.78 1.86 -0.20
CA ILE A 57 8.62 2.73 0.07
C ILE A 57 8.63 3.18 1.54
N VAL A 58 8.81 2.26 2.48
CA VAL A 58 8.83 2.55 3.92
C VAL A 58 9.99 3.48 4.28
N GLU A 59 11.19 3.22 3.74
CA GLU A 59 12.36 4.06 3.97
C GLU A 59 12.17 5.47 3.42
N LYS A 60 11.72 5.61 2.16
CA LYS A 60 11.44 6.92 1.55
C LYS A 60 10.38 7.71 2.31
N THR A 61 9.30 7.05 2.72
CA THR A 61 8.24 7.69 3.52
C THR A 61 8.81 8.24 4.83
N LYS A 62 9.71 7.48 5.47
CA LYS A 62 10.40 7.90 6.70
C LYS A 62 11.37 9.05 6.44
N GLU A 63 12.13 9.02 5.35
CA GLU A 63 13.03 10.10 4.95
C GLU A 63 12.30 11.42 4.69
N LEU A 64 11.10 11.35 4.10
CA LEU A 64 10.23 12.50 3.87
C LEU A 64 9.54 13.03 5.14
N GLY A 65 9.74 12.37 6.29
CA GLY A 65 9.14 12.75 7.57
C GLY A 65 7.61 12.56 7.60
N LYS A 66 7.10 11.60 6.83
CA LYS A 66 5.68 11.29 6.73
C LYS A 66 5.34 10.13 7.67
N ASP A 67 4.14 10.16 8.24
CA ASP A 67 3.71 9.13 9.20
C ASP A 67 3.04 7.92 8.54
N ARG A 68 2.73 8.02 7.24
CA ARG A 68 2.05 7.00 6.45
C ARG A 68 2.35 7.17 4.97
N PHE A 69 2.23 6.09 4.20
CA PHE A 69 2.10 6.13 2.74
C PHE A 69 0.70 5.67 2.33
N THR A 70 0.31 6.01 1.11
CA THR A 70 -0.98 5.62 0.55
C THR A 70 -0.79 4.86 -0.75
N VAL A 71 -1.55 3.79 -0.94
CA VAL A 71 -1.64 3.07 -2.20
C VAL A 71 -3.02 3.30 -2.78
N GLU A 72 -3.07 3.91 -3.96
CA GLU A 72 -4.28 4.11 -4.75
C GLU A 72 -4.35 3.00 -5.79
N ILE A 73 -5.47 2.29 -5.83
CA ILE A 73 -5.70 1.12 -6.68
C ILE A 73 -6.97 1.41 -7.47
N SER A 74 -6.83 1.56 -8.78
CA SER A 74 -7.92 1.81 -9.72
C SER A 74 -8.06 0.65 -10.71
N GLU A 75 -9.04 0.70 -11.62
CA GLU A 75 -9.09 -0.26 -12.74
C GLU A 75 -7.93 -0.05 -13.74
N ASP A 76 -7.35 1.15 -13.77
CA ASP A 76 -6.32 1.53 -14.73
C ASP A 76 -4.91 1.20 -14.23
N ASP A 77 -4.63 1.44 -12.94
CA ASP A 77 -3.28 1.36 -12.37
C ASP A 77 -3.24 1.26 -10.83
N ILE A 78 -2.01 1.13 -10.32
CA ILE A 78 -1.67 1.21 -8.90
C ILE A 78 -0.63 2.29 -8.73
N GLU A 79 -0.92 3.25 -7.86
CA GLU A 79 -0.02 4.36 -7.54
C GLU A 79 0.32 4.38 -6.05
N VAL A 80 1.58 4.68 -5.73
CA VAL A 80 2.05 4.84 -4.35
C VAL A 80 2.38 6.31 -4.10
N ASP A 81 1.68 6.92 -3.14
CA ASP A 81 1.87 8.30 -2.69
C ASP A 81 2.59 8.33 -1.32
N ILE A 82 3.73 9.04 -1.27
CA ILE A 82 4.66 9.12 -0.13
C ILE A 82 4.80 10.54 0.44
#